data_AF-A0A087E3Y9-F1
#
_entry.id   AF-A0A087E3Y9-F1
#
_cell.length_a   1.000
_cell.length_b   1.000
_cell.length_c   1.000
_cell.angle_alpha   90.00
_cell.angle_beta   90.00
_cell.angle_gamma   90.00
#
_symmetry.space_group_name_H-M   'P 1'
#
loop_
_entity.id
_entity.type
_entity.pdbx_description
1 polymer ?
#
loop_
_entity_poly.entity_id
_entity_poly.type
_entity_poly.pdbx_seq_one_letter_code
_entity_poly.pdbx_strand_id
1 'polypeptide(L)'
;MMAGHNPRLLRFLASVASGSQWTEVAAACPQRFAEGTIRAAQTQHLAHVLAPSVGGSYADPAATAHRGGLDDIARLQASADALLAAVLAEDRAGFAVEVLAARGVSNATLMLSDDHKATASRLFSLASAVSEASPDADGATRIKDPRQKVYSVKQLLANHNTIIDQSTGLRVPTLAAVEIDCAREEIAGASGQSSDATHVDGLRTLSRLASSRVEQALNYGYPSFDDALFS
;
A
#
# COMPACT_ATOMS: atom_id res chain seq x y z
N MET A 1 25.21 -37.78 10.19
CA MET A 1 25.05 -36.63 9.27
C MET A 1 23.94 -35.77 9.86
N MET A 2 24.28 -34.77 10.68
CA MET A 2 23.26 -33.92 11.30
C MET A 2 22.63 -33.05 10.22
N ALA A 3 21.31 -33.04 10.13
CA ALA A 3 20.57 -32.08 9.30
C ALA A 3 21.00 -30.68 9.73
N GLY A 4 21.83 -30.04 8.90
CA GLY A 4 22.41 -28.74 9.19
C GLY A 4 21.29 -27.71 9.27
N HIS A 5 21.13 -27.10 10.44
CA HIS A 5 20.22 -25.98 10.62
C HIS A 5 20.69 -24.85 9.70
N ASN A 6 19.93 -24.54 8.65
CA ASN A 6 20.19 -23.37 7.81
C ASN A 6 19.38 -22.19 8.40
N PRO A 7 19.99 -21.34 9.26
CA PRO A 7 19.26 -20.27 9.95
C PRO A 7 18.68 -19.24 8.98
N ARG A 8 19.25 -19.08 7.77
CA ARG A 8 18.73 -18.18 6.75
C ARG A 8 17.46 -18.73 6.11
N LEU A 9 17.44 -20.04 5.82
CA LEU A 9 16.23 -20.71 5.33
C LEU A 9 15.11 -20.65 6.35
N LEU A 10 15.41 -20.88 7.63
CA LEU A 10 14.41 -20.78 8.70
C LEU A 10 13.85 -19.36 8.83
N ARG A 11 14.71 -18.33 8.78
CA ARG A 11 14.26 -16.93 8.80
C ARG A 11 13.40 -16.59 7.58
N PHE A 12 13.80 -17.01 6.39
CA PHE A 12 13.02 -16.80 5.18
C PHE A 12 11.62 -17.40 5.29
N LEU A 13 11.51 -18.69 5.66
CA LEU A 13 10.22 -19.36 5.81
C LEU A 13 9.36 -18.71 6.92
N ALA A 14 9.98 -18.31 8.03
CA ALA A 14 9.30 -17.60 9.10
C ALA A 14 8.77 -16.23 8.63
N SER A 15 9.54 -15.48 7.84
CA SER A 15 9.13 -14.20 7.27
C SER A 15 7.94 -14.36 6.31
N VAL A 16 7.98 -15.36 5.43
CA VAL A 16 6.86 -15.68 4.51
C VAL A 16 5.59 -16.01 5.28
N ALA A 17 5.68 -16.88 6.29
CA ALA A 17 4.52 -17.26 7.10
C ALA A 17 3.99 -16.09 7.94
N SER A 18 4.88 -15.25 8.48
CA SER A 18 4.49 -14.10 9.31
C SER A 18 3.78 -13.03 8.48
N GLY A 19 4.18 -12.81 7.22
CA GLY A 19 3.53 -11.80 6.37
C GLY A 19 2.05 -12.06 6.14
N SER A 20 1.69 -13.32 5.85
CA SER A 20 0.28 -13.69 5.72
C SER A 20 -0.46 -13.61 7.05
N GLN A 21 0.15 -14.03 8.15
CA GLN A 21 -0.45 -13.94 9.49
C GLN A 21 -0.71 -12.50 9.92
N TRP A 22 0.20 -11.57 9.64
CA TRP A 22 0.01 -10.15 9.94
C TRP A 22 -1.08 -9.50 9.08
N THR A 23 -1.22 -9.94 7.83
CA THR A 23 -2.34 -9.55 6.97
C THR A 23 -3.68 -10.00 7.58
N GLU A 24 -3.74 -11.23 8.13
CA GLU A 24 -4.93 -11.70 8.85
C GLU A 24 -5.19 -10.91 10.14
N VAL A 25 -4.15 -10.50 10.87
CA VAL A 25 -4.29 -9.61 12.04
C VAL A 25 -4.91 -8.27 11.62
N ALA A 26 -4.44 -7.66 10.53
CA ALA A 26 -5.00 -6.42 10.03
C ALA A 26 -6.50 -6.58 9.68
N ALA A 27 -6.86 -7.69 9.05
CA ALA A 27 -8.22 -7.98 8.63
C ALA A 27 -9.18 -8.31 9.79
N ALA A 28 -8.72 -9.10 10.76
CA ALA A 28 -9.54 -9.59 11.87
C ALA A 28 -9.59 -8.63 13.06
N CYS A 29 -8.63 -7.72 13.18
CA CYS A 29 -8.53 -6.75 14.28
C CYS A 29 -8.40 -5.33 13.71
N PRO A 30 -9.51 -4.65 13.35
CA PRO A 30 -9.45 -3.31 12.74
C PRO A 30 -8.75 -2.25 13.61
N GLN A 31 -8.76 -2.40 14.93
CA GLN A 31 -8.01 -1.55 15.87
C GLN A 31 -6.48 -1.69 15.73
N ARG A 32 -6.02 -2.78 15.12
CA ARG A 32 -4.62 -3.06 14.80
C ARG A 32 -4.39 -3.12 13.30
N PHE A 33 -5.26 -2.50 12.51
CA PHE A 33 -5.16 -2.51 11.05
C PHE A 33 -3.81 -1.96 10.57
N ALA A 34 -3.41 -0.80 11.08
CA ALA A 34 -2.12 -0.18 10.78
C ALA A 34 -0.95 -1.10 11.19
N GLU A 35 -1.00 -1.64 12.41
CA GLU A 35 0.04 -2.54 12.93
C GLU A 35 0.19 -3.79 12.07
N GLY A 36 -0.91 -4.50 11.81
CA GLY A 36 -0.89 -5.71 10.99
C GLY A 36 -0.41 -5.44 9.57
N THR A 37 -0.83 -4.32 8.96
CA THR A 37 -0.42 -3.94 7.60
C THR A 37 1.08 -3.64 7.53
N ILE A 38 1.60 -2.81 8.43
CA ILE A 38 3.03 -2.44 8.43
C ILE A 38 3.91 -3.66 8.77
N ARG A 39 3.48 -4.50 9.73
CA ARG A 39 4.20 -5.73 10.08
C ARG A 39 4.19 -6.75 8.95
N ALA A 40 3.08 -6.86 8.21
CA ALA A 40 3.03 -7.67 7.00
C ALA A 40 4.10 -7.21 6.01
N ALA A 41 4.11 -5.92 5.67
CA ALA A 41 5.10 -5.33 4.76
C ALA A 41 6.55 -5.51 5.22
N GLN A 42 6.86 -5.28 6.51
CA GLN A 42 8.21 -5.50 7.06
C GLN A 42 8.67 -6.97 6.87
N THR A 43 7.78 -7.93 7.13
CA THR A 43 8.12 -9.36 7.00
C THR A 43 8.19 -9.81 5.54
N GLN A 44 7.35 -9.28 4.66
CA GLN A 44 7.41 -9.50 3.21
C GLN A 44 8.71 -8.94 2.62
N HIS A 45 9.08 -7.72 3.00
CA HIS A 45 10.35 -7.11 2.60
C HIS A 45 11.55 -7.93 3.10
N LEU A 46 11.50 -8.44 4.35
CA LEU A 46 12.55 -9.34 4.85
C LEU A 46 12.61 -10.66 4.06
N ALA A 47 11.47 -11.24 3.67
CA ALA A 47 11.43 -12.41 2.81
C ALA A 47 12.04 -12.12 1.43
N HIS A 48 11.73 -10.96 0.84
CA HIS A 48 12.31 -10.50 -0.42
C HIS A 48 13.84 -10.38 -0.35
N VAL A 49 14.37 -9.76 0.71
CA VAL A 49 15.82 -9.61 0.93
C VAL A 49 16.52 -10.97 1.18
N LEU A 50 15.85 -11.90 1.86
CA LEU A 50 16.43 -13.21 2.18
C LEU A 50 16.36 -14.22 1.04
N ALA A 51 15.40 -14.10 0.11
CA ALA A 51 15.14 -15.09 -0.94
C ALA A 51 16.39 -15.46 -1.77
N PRO A 52 17.22 -14.50 -2.24
CA PRO A 52 18.43 -14.84 -2.99
C PRO A 52 19.43 -15.67 -2.17
N SER A 53 19.49 -15.42 -0.85
CA SER A 53 20.41 -16.11 0.06
C SER A 53 20.05 -17.59 0.31
N VAL A 54 18.81 -17.97 -0.02
CA VAL A 54 18.30 -19.34 0.07
C VAL A 54 18.13 -19.99 -1.31
N GLY A 55 18.66 -19.36 -2.37
CA GLY A 55 18.65 -19.89 -3.73
C GLY A 55 17.30 -19.74 -4.46
N GLY A 56 16.44 -18.81 -4.01
CA GLY A 56 15.13 -18.57 -4.60
C GLY A 56 14.84 -17.11 -4.89
N SER A 57 13.63 -16.86 -5.37
CA SER A 57 13.01 -15.54 -5.46
C SER A 57 11.73 -15.54 -4.63
N TYR A 58 11.34 -14.38 -4.12
CA TYR A 58 10.07 -14.20 -3.44
C TYR A 58 9.24 -13.20 -4.22
N ALA A 59 8.03 -13.61 -4.61
CA ALA A 59 7.01 -12.72 -5.13
C ALA A 59 6.07 -12.40 -3.99
N ASP A 60 5.96 -11.12 -3.65
CA ASP A 60 5.09 -10.69 -2.57
C ASP A 60 3.61 -10.93 -2.94
N PRO A 61 2.84 -11.68 -2.14
CA PRO A 61 1.39 -11.75 -2.28
C PRO A 61 0.71 -10.37 -2.33
N ALA A 62 1.23 -9.36 -1.64
CA ALA A 62 0.70 -7.99 -1.68
C ALA A 62 0.96 -7.29 -3.02
N ALA A 63 2.06 -7.60 -3.72
CA ALA A 63 2.33 -7.03 -5.06
C ALA A 63 1.26 -7.40 -6.10
N THR A 64 0.50 -8.48 -5.88
CA THR A 64 -0.65 -8.80 -6.73
C THR A 64 -1.81 -7.82 -6.58
N ALA A 65 -1.91 -7.06 -5.47
CA ALA A 65 -2.99 -6.10 -5.21
C ALA A 65 -2.90 -4.79 -6.01
N HIS A 66 -1.73 -4.46 -6.59
CA HIS A 66 -1.51 -3.22 -7.34
C HIS A 66 -1.96 -3.31 -8.80
N ARG A 67 -1.40 -4.25 -9.57
CA ARG A 67 -1.74 -4.44 -10.98
C ARG A 67 -2.69 -5.62 -11.15
N GLY A 68 -3.95 -5.31 -11.43
CA GLY A 68 -4.97 -6.29 -11.78
C GLY A 68 -5.51 -7.13 -10.62
N GLY A 69 -4.92 -7.09 -9.42
CA GLY A 69 -5.46 -7.83 -8.27
C GLY A 69 -6.81 -7.35 -7.78
N LEU A 70 -7.22 -6.14 -8.15
CA LEU A 70 -8.55 -5.62 -7.89
C LEU A 70 -9.53 -5.88 -9.06
N ASP A 71 -9.06 -6.34 -10.24
CA ASP A 71 -9.88 -6.42 -11.46
C ASP A 71 -10.99 -7.49 -11.35
N ASP A 72 -10.72 -8.57 -10.64
CA ASP A 72 -11.68 -9.65 -10.39
C ASP A 72 -12.63 -9.35 -9.21
N ILE A 73 -12.40 -8.26 -8.48
CA ILE A 73 -13.21 -7.88 -7.32
C ILE A 73 -14.40 -7.03 -7.78
N ALA A 74 -15.60 -7.61 -7.90
CA ALA A 74 -16.78 -6.85 -8.31
C ALA A 74 -17.31 -5.90 -7.21
N ARG A 75 -17.13 -6.27 -5.94
CA ARG A 75 -17.51 -5.48 -4.76
C ARG A 75 -16.51 -5.71 -3.64
N LEU A 76 -16.11 -4.65 -2.96
CA LEU A 76 -15.28 -4.73 -1.78
C LEU A 76 -16.11 -4.40 -0.54
N GLN A 77 -15.98 -5.23 0.49
CA GLN A 77 -16.65 -5.02 1.78
C GLN A 77 -15.87 -3.99 2.61
N ALA A 78 -15.91 -2.75 2.17
CA ALA A 78 -15.29 -1.59 2.79
C ALA A 78 -16.21 -0.38 2.60
N SER A 79 -16.14 0.58 3.52
CA SER A 79 -16.85 1.85 3.37
C SER A 79 -16.40 2.60 2.12
N ALA A 80 -17.32 3.36 1.52
CA ALA A 80 -17.01 4.24 0.42
C ALA A 80 -15.91 5.26 0.80
N ASP A 81 -15.93 5.78 2.03
CA ASP A 81 -14.93 6.74 2.51
C ASP A 81 -13.52 6.14 2.54
N ALA A 82 -13.36 4.91 3.04
CA ALA A 82 -12.06 4.23 3.03
C ALA A 82 -11.53 4.01 1.61
N LEU A 83 -12.41 3.65 0.69
CA LEU A 83 -12.07 3.49 -0.72
C LEU A 83 -11.69 4.84 -1.36
N LEU A 84 -12.45 5.91 -1.10
CA LEU A 84 -12.18 7.24 -1.62
C LEU A 84 -10.89 7.85 -1.07
N ALA A 85 -10.54 7.56 0.19
CA ALA A 85 -9.24 7.91 0.76
C ALA A 85 -8.09 7.22 -0.01
N ALA A 86 -8.23 5.92 -0.29
CA ALA A 86 -7.26 5.18 -1.09
C ALA A 86 -7.18 5.70 -2.54
N VAL A 87 -8.33 6.05 -3.17
CA VAL A 87 -8.35 6.69 -4.51
C VAL A 87 -7.49 7.95 -4.53
N LEU A 88 -7.63 8.82 -3.53
CA LEU A 88 -6.90 10.08 -3.47
C LEU A 88 -5.41 9.88 -3.18
N ALA A 89 -5.06 8.89 -2.35
CA ALA A 89 -3.68 8.53 -2.06
C ALA A 89 -2.98 8.03 -3.33
N GLU A 90 -3.61 7.08 -4.02
CA GLU A 90 -3.11 6.47 -5.25
C GLU A 90 -2.96 7.49 -6.39
N ASP A 91 -3.95 8.37 -6.59
CA ASP A 91 -3.88 9.42 -7.62
C ASP A 91 -2.75 10.43 -7.36
N ARG A 92 -2.55 10.81 -6.09
CA ARG A 92 -1.43 11.67 -5.67
C ARG A 92 -0.08 11.02 -5.90
N ALA A 93 0.06 9.75 -5.52
CA ALA A 93 1.28 8.98 -5.72
C ALA A 93 1.59 8.83 -7.22
N GLY A 94 0.60 8.44 -8.02
CA GLY A 94 0.75 8.32 -9.48
C GLY A 94 1.20 9.63 -10.15
N PHE A 95 0.59 10.76 -9.77
CA PHE A 95 1.03 12.07 -10.27
C PHE A 95 2.47 12.41 -9.83
N ALA A 96 2.82 12.14 -8.56
CA ALA A 96 4.17 12.40 -8.08
C ALA A 96 5.21 11.54 -8.79
N VAL A 97 4.94 10.25 -9.00
CA VAL A 97 5.78 9.33 -9.76
C VAL A 97 5.97 9.80 -11.20
N GLU A 98 4.92 10.30 -11.86
CA GLU A 98 5.01 10.85 -13.23
C GLU A 98 6.02 12.02 -13.29
N VAL A 99 5.94 12.93 -12.32
CA VAL A 99 6.87 14.06 -12.21
C VAL A 99 8.30 13.56 -11.95
N LEU A 100 8.49 12.62 -11.02
CA LEU A 100 9.81 12.07 -10.69
C LEU A 100 10.41 11.30 -11.87
N ALA A 101 9.60 10.56 -12.62
CA ALA A 101 10.00 9.88 -13.85
C ALA A 101 10.47 10.88 -14.91
N ALA A 102 9.73 11.98 -15.11
CA ALA A 102 10.15 13.06 -16.00
C ALA A 102 11.44 13.77 -15.54
N ARG A 103 11.76 13.72 -14.25
CA ARG A 103 13.03 14.22 -13.67
C ARG A 103 14.17 13.20 -13.73
N GLY A 104 13.94 11.98 -14.21
CA GLY A 104 14.95 10.93 -14.33
C GLY A 104 15.37 10.32 -12.98
N VAL A 105 14.48 10.36 -11.98
CA VAL A 105 14.73 9.73 -10.69
C VAL A 105 14.74 8.20 -10.85
N SER A 106 15.73 7.54 -10.25
CA SER A 106 15.85 6.08 -10.33
C SER A 106 14.60 5.38 -9.79
N ASN A 107 14.17 4.31 -10.48
CA ASN A 107 12.96 3.52 -10.20
C ASN A 107 11.62 4.24 -10.40
N ALA A 108 11.58 5.56 -10.55
CA ALA A 108 10.37 6.27 -10.93
C ALA A 108 10.13 6.06 -12.44
N THR A 109 9.04 5.36 -12.78
CA THR A 109 8.71 5.03 -14.18
C THR A 109 7.30 5.48 -14.51
N LEU A 110 7.04 5.77 -15.79
CA LEU A 110 5.67 6.03 -16.26
C LEU A 110 4.76 4.82 -16.01
N MET A 111 5.30 3.61 -16.12
CA MET A 111 4.58 2.38 -15.80
C MET A 111 4.12 2.34 -14.34
N LEU A 112 4.97 2.72 -13.39
CA LEU A 112 4.60 2.80 -11.97
C LEU A 112 3.51 3.88 -11.74
N SER A 113 3.63 5.04 -12.39
CA SER A 113 2.59 6.08 -12.37
C SER A 113 1.25 5.55 -12.90
N ASP A 114 1.28 4.85 -14.03
CA ASP A 114 0.08 4.30 -14.66
C ASP A 114 -0.55 3.20 -13.78
N ASP A 115 0.27 2.39 -13.10
CA ASP A 115 -0.21 1.40 -12.13
C ASP A 115 -0.98 2.08 -10.99
N HIS A 116 -0.43 3.12 -10.35
CA HIS A 116 -1.16 3.91 -9.33
C HIS A 116 -2.49 4.47 -9.87
N LYS A 117 -2.49 5.07 -11.07
CA LYS A 117 -3.69 5.65 -11.67
C LYS A 117 -4.74 4.60 -12.03
N ALA A 118 -4.30 3.41 -12.45
CA ALA A 118 -5.19 2.27 -12.71
C ALA A 118 -5.81 1.78 -11.40
N THR A 119 -5.01 1.61 -10.34
CA THR A 119 -5.49 1.25 -9.01
C THR A 119 -6.49 2.28 -8.48
N ALA A 120 -6.20 3.59 -8.59
CA ALA A 120 -7.12 4.66 -8.20
C ALA A 120 -8.46 4.58 -8.96
N SER A 121 -8.41 4.34 -10.28
CA SER A 121 -9.62 4.20 -11.10
C SER A 121 -10.45 2.98 -10.71
N ARG A 122 -9.79 1.88 -10.36
CA ARG A 122 -10.45 0.66 -9.92
C ARG A 122 -11.09 0.83 -8.54
N LEU A 123 -10.39 1.44 -7.59
CA LEU A 123 -10.91 1.77 -6.27
C LEU A 123 -12.11 2.71 -6.35
N PHE A 124 -12.10 3.69 -7.26
CA PHE A 124 -13.24 4.58 -7.47
C PHE A 124 -14.46 3.84 -8.03
N SER A 125 -14.23 2.88 -8.93
CA SER A 125 -15.29 2.01 -9.45
C SER A 125 -15.90 1.15 -8.34
N LEU A 126 -15.07 0.61 -7.44
CA LEU A 126 -15.51 -0.13 -6.25
C LEU A 126 -16.31 0.77 -5.29
N ALA A 127 -15.83 1.99 -5.03
CA ALA A 127 -16.53 2.95 -4.17
C ALA A 127 -17.90 3.30 -4.73
N SER A 128 -18.00 3.47 -6.06
CA SER A 128 -19.26 3.73 -6.76
C SER A 128 -20.24 2.58 -6.55
N ALA A 129 -19.77 1.34 -6.73
CA ALA A 129 -20.60 0.14 -6.52
C ALA A 129 -21.07 -0.04 -5.06
N VAL A 130 -20.25 0.37 -4.07
CA VAL A 130 -20.64 0.38 -2.66
C VAL A 130 -21.75 1.42 -2.42
N SER A 131 -21.61 2.63 -2.98
CA SER A 131 -22.59 3.70 -2.82
C SER A 131 -23.91 3.41 -3.55
N GLU A 132 -23.89 2.74 -4.70
CA GLU A 132 -25.11 2.31 -5.41
C GLU A 132 -25.91 1.28 -4.61
N ALA A 133 -25.23 0.45 -3.80
CA ALA A 133 -25.88 -0.52 -2.93
C ALA A 133 -26.56 0.10 -1.70
N SER A 134 -26.25 1.36 -1.37
CA SER A 134 -26.85 2.11 -0.26
C SER A 134 -27.18 3.55 -0.72
N PRO A 135 -28.21 3.73 -1.57
CA PRO A 135 -28.56 5.05 -2.10
C PRO A 135 -29.04 6.01 -1.00
N ASP A 136 -28.70 7.29 -1.15
CA ASP A 136 -29.24 8.37 -0.33
C ASP A 136 -30.77 8.50 -0.50
N ALA A 137 -31.44 9.16 0.45
CA ALA A 137 -32.91 9.22 0.55
C ALA A 137 -33.61 9.83 -0.69
N ASP A 138 -32.87 10.57 -1.51
CA ASP A 138 -33.28 11.22 -2.75
C ASP A 138 -32.94 10.40 -4.02
N GLY A 139 -32.41 9.19 -3.86
CA GLY A 139 -32.14 8.24 -4.96
C GLY A 139 -30.97 8.67 -5.87
N ALA A 140 -30.22 9.70 -5.49
CA ALA A 140 -29.08 10.21 -6.23
C ALA A 140 -27.77 9.71 -5.62
N THR A 141 -27.27 8.57 -6.10
CA THR A 141 -25.93 8.11 -5.74
C THR A 141 -24.87 8.90 -6.53
N ARG A 142 -24.30 9.96 -5.93
CA ARG A 142 -23.17 10.67 -6.53
C ARG A 142 -22.05 10.84 -5.52
N ILE A 143 -21.22 9.80 -5.39
CA ILE A 143 -19.93 9.98 -4.74
C ILE A 143 -19.08 10.96 -5.56
N LYS A 144 -18.44 11.89 -4.85
CA LYS A 144 -17.55 12.86 -5.48
C LYS A 144 -16.22 12.18 -5.76
N ASP A 145 -15.78 12.22 -7.01
CA ASP A 145 -14.43 11.80 -7.39
C ASP A 145 -13.40 12.72 -6.70
N PRO A 146 -12.53 12.19 -5.82
CA PRO A 146 -11.59 12.99 -5.05
C PRO A 146 -10.33 13.32 -5.84
N ARG A 147 -10.10 12.64 -6.98
CA ARG A 147 -8.90 12.81 -7.82
C ARG A 147 -8.79 14.23 -8.34
N GLN A 148 -7.56 14.69 -8.47
CA GLN A 148 -7.29 16.06 -8.91
C GLN A 148 -6.55 16.04 -10.24
N LYS A 149 -6.91 16.98 -11.11
CA LYS A 149 -6.20 17.16 -12.38
C LYS A 149 -4.74 17.61 -12.20
N VAL A 150 -4.47 18.36 -11.13
CA VAL A 150 -3.15 18.98 -10.89
C VAL A 150 -2.86 18.98 -9.39
N TYR A 151 -1.67 18.51 -9.03
CA TYR A 151 -1.12 18.64 -7.67
C TYR A 151 0.08 19.60 -7.66
N SER A 152 0.43 20.08 -6.47
CA SER A 152 1.61 20.94 -6.31
C SER A 152 2.90 20.17 -6.56
N VAL A 153 3.68 20.60 -7.55
CA VAL A 153 4.98 19.99 -7.90
C VAL A 153 6.17 20.65 -7.20
N LYS A 154 5.94 21.74 -6.44
CA LYS A 154 7.03 22.58 -5.91
C LYS A 154 8.06 21.79 -5.11
N GLN A 155 7.60 20.91 -4.22
CA GLN A 155 8.48 20.08 -3.39
C GLN A 155 9.21 19.01 -4.21
N LEU A 156 8.52 18.35 -5.14
CA LEU A 156 9.11 17.33 -6.01
C LEU A 156 10.22 17.91 -6.89
N LEU A 157 10.02 19.12 -7.42
CA LEU A 157 11.04 19.79 -8.24
C LEU A 157 12.25 20.23 -7.41
N ALA A 158 12.03 20.75 -6.20
CA ALA A 158 13.09 21.18 -5.30
C ALA A 158 13.89 19.98 -4.73
N ASN A 159 13.23 18.85 -4.48
CA ASN A 159 13.73 17.71 -3.74
C ASN A 159 13.45 16.40 -4.50
N HIS A 160 13.91 16.25 -5.75
CA HIS A 160 13.55 15.10 -6.58
C HIS A 160 14.29 13.80 -6.20
N ASN A 161 15.51 13.88 -5.64
CA ASN A 161 16.27 12.69 -5.25
C ASN A 161 16.02 12.30 -3.78
N THR A 162 16.00 13.29 -2.89
CA THR A 162 15.81 13.07 -1.46
C THR A 162 14.95 14.18 -0.86
N ILE A 163 14.09 13.83 0.09
CA ILE A 163 13.22 14.76 0.81
C ILE A 163 13.32 14.49 2.32
N ILE A 164 12.89 15.46 3.13
CA ILE A 164 12.60 15.23 4.55
C ILE A 164 11.16 14.75 4.67
N ASP A 165 10.98 13.51 5.10
CA ASP A 165 9.67 12.97 5.45
C ASP A 165 9.10 13.79 6.62
N GLN A 166 7.90 14.34 6.44
CA GLN A 166 7.29 15.24 7.42
C GLN A 166 6.82 14.52 8.68
N SER A 167 6.50 13.22 8.58
CA SER A 167 6.02 12.43 9.71
C SER A 167 7.16 12.01 10.65
N THR A 168 8.34 11.74 10.10
CA THR A 168 9.49 11.20 10.85
C THR A 168 10.65 12.17 11.02
N GLY A 169 10.74 13.21 10.19
CA GLY A 169 11.89 14.10 10.10
C GLY A 169 13.13 13.46 9.44
N LEU A 170 13.02 12.24 8.93
CA LEU A 170 14.12 11.51 8.30
C LEU A 170 14.36 11.99 6.87
N ARG A 171 15.63 12.04 6.46
CA ARG A 171 16.00 12.23 5.06
C ARG A 171 15.93 10.90 4.33
N VAL A 172 15.02 10.81 3.37
CA VAL A 172 14.75 9.58 2.61
C VAL A 172 14.73 9.86 1.10
N PRO A 173 14.88 8.84 0.24
CA PRO A 173 14.66 8.99 -1.19
C PRO A 173 13.25 9.52 -1.48
N THR A 174 13.10 10.45 -2.40
CA THR A 174 11.79 11.11 -2.64
C THR A 174 10.74 10.13 -3.16
N LEU A 175 11.13 9.19 -4.02
CA LEU A 175 10.23 8.14 -4.49
C LEU A 175 9.75 7.25 -3.32
N ALA A 176 10.66 6.91 -2.41
CA ALA A 176 10.32 6.14 -1.20
C ALA A 176 9.33 6.90 -0.29
N ALA A 177 9.50 8.23 -0.16
CA ALA A 177 8.56 9.08 0.57
C ALA A 177 7.16 9.10 -0.08
N VAL A 178 7.08 9.14 -1.41
CA VAL A 178 5.80 9.09 -2.14
C VAL A 178 5.04 7.80 -1.84
N GLU A 179 5.71 6.65 -1.88
CA GLU A 179 5.08 5.36 -1.62
C GLU A 179 4.64 5.21 -0.15
N ILE A 180 5.47 5.62 0.82
CA ILE A 180 5.10 5.51 2.23
C ILE A 180 3.95 6.44 2.60
N ASP A 181 3.90 7.64 2.00
CA ASP A 181 2.80 8.58 2.23
C ASP A 181 1.50 8.05 1.62
N CYS A 182 1.55 7.41 0.45
CA CYS A 182 0.41 6.68 -0.13
C CYS A 182 -0.10 5.60 0.85
N ALA A 183 0.81 4.77 1.36
CA ALA A 183 0.48 3.72 2.31
C ALA A 183 -0.15 4.26 3.61
N ARG A 184 0.41 5.34 4.17
CA ARG A 184 -0.09 5.98 5.40
C ARG A 184 -1.51 6.50 5.22
N GLU A 185 -1.80 7.11 4.08
CA GLU A 185 -3.13 7.64 3.78
C GLU A 185 -4.16 6.51 3.56
N GLU A 186 -3.79 5.44 2.86
CA GLU A 186 -4.62 4.24 2.72
C GLU A 186 -4.91 3.59 4.08
N ILE A 187 -3.88 3.45 4.93
CA ILE A 187 -4.00 2.90 6.27
C ILE A 187 -4.90 3.79 7.13
N ALA A 188 -4.73 5.11 7.08
CA ALA A 188 -5.55 6.05 7.83
C ALA A 188 -7.02 5.97 7.39
N GLY A 189 -7.29 5.87 6.09
CA GLY A 189 -8.65 5.72 5.55
C GLY A 189 -9.32 4.39 5.91
N ALA A 190 -8.54 3.31 5.98
CA ALA A 190 -9.05 1.97 6.34
C ALA A 190 -9.11 1.72 7.86
N SER A 191 -8.46 2.56 8.67
CA SER A 191 -8.45 2.42 10.13
C SER A 191 -9.83 2.77 10.72
N GLY A 192 -10.25 2.00 11.72
CA GLY A 192 -11.52 2.24 12.42
C GLY A 192 -12.78 1.72 11.73
N GLN A 193 -12.65 0.95 10.65
CA GLN A 193 -13.78 0.23 10.06
C GLN A 193 -14.32 -0.88 10.97
N SER A 194 -15.58 -1.27 10.75
CA SER A 194 -16.24 -2.33 11.55
C SER A 194 -15.50 -3.67 11.43
N SER A 195 -15.46 -4.41 12.53
CA SER A 195 -14.90 -5.78 12.60
C SER A 195 -15.92 -6.86 12.24
N ASP A 196 -17.08 -6.51 11.67
CA ASP A 196 -18.08 -7.49 11.29
C ASP A 196 -17.50 -8.48 10.28
N ALA A 197 -17.90 -9.75 10.38
CA ALA A 197 -17.35 -10.84 9.55
C ALA A 197 -17.44 -10.57 8.04
N THR A 198 -18.36 -9.71 7.62
CA THR A 198 -18.50 -9.25 6.23
C THR A 198 -17.34 -8.39 5.74
N HIS A 199 -16.69 -7.61 6.62
CA HIS A 199 -15.66 -6.63 6.28
C HIS A 199 -14.23 -7.20 6.29
N VAL A 200 -14.04 -8.40 6.85
CA VAL A 200 -12.71 -9.02 6.99
C VAL A 200 -12.03 -9.19 5.63
N ASP A 201 -12.74 -9.64 4.59
CA ASP A 201 -12.18 -9.80 3.24
C ASP A 201 -11.82 -8.46 2.58
N GLY A 202 -12.63 -7.42 2.84
CA GLY A 202 -12.36 -6.06 2.38
C GLY A 202 -11.12 -5.47 3.05
N LEU A 203 -11.02 -5.58 4.37
CA LEU A 203 -9.85 -5.15 5.13
C LEU A 203 -8.60 -5.93 4.76
N ARG A 204 -8.70 -7.23 4.51
CA ARG A 204 -7.57 -8.02 4.01
C ARG A 204 -7.04 -7.47 2.69
N THR A 205 -7.94 -7.10 1.79
CA THR A 205 -7.57 -6.54 0.48
C THR A 205 -6.95 -5.16 0.62
N LEU A 206 -7.54 -4.27 1.43
CA LEU A 206 -6.97 -2.94 1.71
C LEU A 206 -5.61 -3.03 2.42
N SER A 207 -5.46 -3.99 3.34
CA SER A 207 -4.19 -4.23 4.02
C SER A 207 -3.12 -4.70 3.03
N ARG A 208 -3.45 -5.58 2.08
CA ARG A 208 -2.51 -5.98 1.02
C ARG A 208 -2.12 -4.81 0.14
N LEU A 209 -3.08 -3.98 -0.28
CA LEU A 209 -2.80 -2.78 -1.06
C LEU A 209 -1.78 -1.87 -0.36
N ALA A 210 -2.10 -1.46 0.87
CA ALA A 210 -1.22 -0.58 1.65
C ALA A 210 0.13 -1.24 1.97
N SER A 211 0.15 -2.54 2.31
CA SER A 211 1.39 -3.27 2.58
C SER A 211 2.33 -3.25 1.37
N SER A 212 1.79 -3.39 0.16
CA SER A 212 2.61 -3.31 -1.05
C SER A 212 3.12 -1.91 -1.38
N ARG A 213 2.48 -0.84 -0.90
CA ARG A 213 3.04 0.53 -0.96
C ARG A 213 4.17 0.68 0.05
N VAL A 214 4.00 0.18 1.27
CA VAL A 214 5.09 0.14 2.27
C VAL A 214 6.29 -0.65 1.72
N GLU A 215 6.07 -1.84 1.15
CA GLU A 215 7.13 -2.69 0.62
C GLU A 215 7.90 -1.99 -0.52
N GLN A 216 7.21 -1.30 -1.43
CA GLN A 216 7.85 -0.47 -2.45
C GLN A 216 8.68 0.65 -1.85
N ALA A 217 8.16 1.36 -0.84
CA ALA A 217 8.92 2.37 -0.13
C ALA A 217 10.23 1.80 0.43
N LEU A 218 10.17 0.63 1.08
CA LEU A 218 11.34 -0.07 1.62
C LEU A 218 12.33 -0.47 0.51
N ASN A 219 11.84 -1.01 -0.60
CA ASN A 219 12.65 -1.37 -1.77
C ASN A 219 13.31 -0.14 -2.43
N TYR A 220 12.69 1.04 -2.32
CA TYR A 220 13.25 2.32 -2.77
C TYR A 220 14.13 3.01 -1.73
N GLY A 221 14.37 2.37 -0.57
CA GLY A 221 15.31 2.85 0.45
C GLY A 221 14.67 3.59 1.61
N TYR A 222 13.37 3.46 1.83
CA TYR A 222 12.74 3.89 3.08
C TYR A 222 13.23 3.02 4.26
N PRO A 223 13.48 3.57 5.45
CA PRO A 223 13.94 2.78 6.59
C PRO A 223 12.88 1.78 7.09
N SER A 224 13.31 0.56 7.40
CA SER A 224 12.41 -0.54 7.81
C SER A 224 12.20 -0.68 9.32
N PHE A 225 12.80 0.19 10.14
CA PHE A 225 12.67 0.14 11.59
C PHE A 225 11.36 0.79 12.07
N ASP A 226 10.89 0.38 13.25
CA ASP A 226 9.55 0.71 13.75
C ASP A 226 9.31 2.22 13.87
N ASP A 227 10.26 2.99 14.42
CA ASP A 227 10.11 4.44 14.59
C ASP A 227 9.93 5.19 13.25
N ALA A 228 10.36 4.63 12.12
CA ALA A 228 10.13 5.23 10.80
C ALA A 228 8.75 4.87 10.23
N LEU A 229 8.22 3.69 10.54
CA LEU A 229 7.00 3.17 9.91
C LEU A 229 5.74 3.45 10.72
N PHE A 230 5.84 3.61 12.04
CA PHE A 230 4.70 3.81 12.95
C PHE A 230 4.51 5.28 13.40
N SER A 231 5.08 6.23 12.66
CA SER A 231 5.00 7.68 12.91
C SER A 231 3.68 8.30 12.47
#